data_AF-A0AAJ4W206-F1
#
_entry.id   AF-A0AAJ4W206-F1
#
_cell.length_a   1.000
_cell.length_b   1.000
_cell.length_c   1.000
_cell.angle_alpha   90.00
_cell.angle_beta   90.00
_cell.angle_gamma   90.00
#
_symmetry.space_group_name_H-M   'P 1'
#
loop_
_entity.id
_entity.type
_entity.pdbx_description
1 polymer ?
#
loop_
_entity_poly.entity_id
_entity_poly.type
_entity_poly.pdbx_seq_one_letter_code
_entity_poly.pdbx_strand_id
1 'polypeptide(L)'
;MKYIKNLLLLFFIFFLSMSVIEKITNYNSFILSIENTQLFFSWFIIPLSYFVIGIEIITVIALVLKEKIGFLCLFLIFLCFSIYIIILSYFNKYTSCGCGGFLNYLGYTKHLVFNISICILSLLVYLKLSTNEK
;
A
#
# COMPACT_ATOMS: atom_id res chain seq x y z
N MET A 1 -21.99 0.79 14.20
CA MET A 1 -21.09 1.26 13.11
C MET A 1 -19.83 2.00 13.58
N LYS A 2 -19.86 2.81 14.66
CA LYS A 2 -18.66 3.54 15.16
C LYS A 2 -17.50 2.60 15.56
N TYR A 3 -17.81 1.49 16.23
CA TYR A 3 -16.82 0.46 16.61
C TYR A 3 -16.13 -0.20 15.40
N ILE A 4 -16.90 -0.54 14.36
CA ILE A 4 -16.36 -1.16 13.13
C ILE A 4 -15.39 -0.20 12.43
N LYS A 5 -15.73 1.09 12.34
CA LYS A 5 -14.84 2.11 11.78
C LYS A 5 -13.52 2.19 12.55
N ASN A 6 -13.58 2.28 13.88
CA ASN A 6 -12.39 2.39 14.72
C ASN A 6 -11.51 1.12 14.63
N LEU A 7 -12.14 -0.06 14.55
CA LEU A 7 -11.43 -1.32 14.35
C LEU A 7 -10.69 -1.33 13.00
N LEU A 8 -11.36 -0.92 11.92
CA LEU A 8 -10.74 -0.81 10.60
C LEU A 8 -9.60 0.21 10.59
N LEU A 9 -9.79 1.35 11.24
CA LEU A 9 -8.75 2.38 11.35
C LEU A 9 -7.50 1.83 12.04
N LEU A 10 -7.65 1.18 13.20
CA LEU A 10 -6.55 0.56 13.92
C LEU A 10 -5.88 -0.54 13.09
N PHE A 11 -6.67 -1.37 12.41
CA PHE A 11 -6.16 -2.40 11.52
C PHE A 11 -5.29 -1.80 10.40
N PHE A 12 -5.74 -0.74 9.71
CA PHE A 12 -4.96 -0.13 8.64
C PHE A 12 -3.71 0.61 9.13
N ILE A 13 -3.79 1.28 10.29
CA ILE A 13 -2.62 1.90 10.93
C ILE A 13 -1.58 0.83 11.28
N PHE A 14 -2.02 -0.27 11.90
CA PHE A 14 -1.13 -1.38 12.23
C PHE A 14 -0.53 -2.00 10.97
N PHE A 15 -1.35 -2.29 9.96
CA PHE A 15 -0.91 -2.92 8.73
C PHE A 15 0.12 -2.07 7.97
N LEU A 16 -0.15 -0.78 7.76
CA LEU A 16 0.78 0.11 7.07
C LEU A 16 2.05 0.35 7.88
N SER A 17 1.97 0.48 9.21
CA SER A 17 3.16 0.66 10.03
C SER A 17 4.07 -0.57 10.00
N MET A 18 3.51 -1.78 10.05
CA MET A 18 4.28 -3.02 9.87
C MET A 18 4.92 -3.10 8.47
N SER A 19 4.20 -2.71 7.41
CA SER A 19 4.74 -2.63 6.04
C SER A 19 5.96 -1.70 5.96
N VAL A 20 5.86 -0.50 6.54
CA VAL A 20 6.96 0.48 6.56
C VAL A 20 8.15 -0.05 7.33
N ILE A 21 7.94 -0.61 8.52
CA ILE A 21 9.01 -1.16 9.36
C ILE A 21 9.76 -2.26 8.61
N GLU A 22 9.04 -3.17 7.96
CA GLU A 22 9.63 -4.24 7.15
C GLU A 22 10.47 -3.69 5.99
N LYS A 23 9.98 -2.65 5.28
CA LYS A 23 10.72 -2.02 4.17
C LYS A 23 11.97 -1.28 4.63
N ILE A 24 11.94 -0.66 5.82
CA ILE A 24 13.10 0.05 6.37
C ILE A 24 14.14 -0.95 6.89
N THR A 25 13.71 -1.97 7.64
CA THR A 25 14.60 -2.99 8.21
C THR A 25 15.25 -3.86 7.13
N ASN A 26 14.48 -4.28 6.13
CA ASN A 26 14.92 -5.11 5.01
C ASN A 26 15.04 -4.30 3.70
N TYR A 27 15.62 -3.10 3.79
CA TYR A 27 15.71 -2.15 2.67
C TYR A 27 16.44 -2.71 1.43
N ASN A 28 17.54 -3.43 1.64
CA ASN A 28 18.27 -4.05 0.52
C ASN A 28 17.41 -5.09 -0.21
N SER A 29 16.67 -5.91 0.54
CA SER A 29 15.72 -6.88 -0.03
C SER A 29 14.58 -6.20 -0.78
N PHE A 30 14.12 -5.03 -0.30
CA PHE A 30 13.11 -4.23 -0.97
C PHE A 30 13.60 -3.68 -2.32
N ILE A 31 14.80 -3.10 -2.37
CA ILE A 31 15.42 -2.64 -3.63
C ILE A 31 15.59 -3.81 -4.59
N LEU A 32 16.20 -4.91 -4.14
CA LEU A 32 16.43 -6.10 -4.96
C LEU A 32 15.12 -6.65 -5.53
N SER A 33 14.03 -6.62 -4.76
CA SER A 33 12.72 -7.04 -5.23
C SER A 33 12.20 -6.14 -6.36
N ILE A 34 12.42 -4.83 -6.30
CA ILE A 34 12.06 -3.89 -7.38
C ILE A 34 12.98 -4.10 -8.60
N GLU A 35 14.28 -4.25 -8.39
CA GLU A 35 15.27 -4.51 -9.45
C GLU A 35 14.97 -5.78 -10.23
N ASN A 36 14.63 -6.87 -9.53
CA ASN A 36 14.29 -8.16 -10.14
C ASN A 36 13.07 -8.08 -11.07
N THR A 37 12.20 -7.09 -10.90
CA THR A 37 11.09 -6.88 -11.84
C THR A 37 11.53 -6.33 -13.18
N GLN A 38 12.72 -5.71 -13.28
CA GLN A 38 13.24 -5.10 -14.50
C GLN A 38 12.23 -4.16 -15.19
N LEU A 39 11.38 -3.48 -14.41
CA LEU A 39 10.42 -2.50 -14.92
C LEU A 39 10.98 -1.07 -14.91
N PHE A 40 11.85 -0.76 -13.96
CA PHE A 40 12.43 0.57 -13.78
C PHE A 40 13.92 0.58 -14.09
N PHE A 41 14.43 1.72 -14.54
CA PHE A 41 15.86 1.93 -14.67
C PHE A 41 16.53 1.96 -13.28
N SER A 42 17.73 1.38 -13.17
CA SER A 42 18.44 1.23 -11.88
C SER A 42 18.62 2.55 -11.12
N TRP A 43 18.88 3.66 -11.81
CA TRP A 43 19.04 4.97 -11.15
C TRP A 43 17.75 5.50 -10.51
N PHE A 44 16.58 5.02 -10.94
CA PHE A 44 15.27 5.48 -10.46
C PHE A 44 14.76 4.68 -9.26
N ILE A 45 15.31 3.49 -9.02
CA ILE A 45 14.82 2.55 -8.00
C ILE A 45 15.04 3.10 -6.58
N ILE A 46 16.19 3.70 -6.31
CA ILE A 46 16.49 4.28 -5.00
C ILE A 46 15.56 5.47 -4.68
N PRO A 47 15.43 6.50 -5.56
CA PRO A 47 14.45 7.57 -5.35
C PRO A 47 13.01 7.06 -5.17
N LEU A 48 12.59 6.10 -5.99
CA LEU A 48 11.26 5.50 -5.89
C LEU A 48 11.04 4.80 -4.55
N SER A 49 12.06 4.11 -4.05
CA SER A 49 11.99 3.38 -2.78
C SER A 49 11.75 4.34 -1.60
N TYR A 50 12.51 5.45 -1.52
CA TYR A 50 12.27 6.48 -0.52
C TYR A 50 10.90 7.15 -0.65
N PHE A 51 10.46 7.40 -1.89
CA PHE A 51 9.15 7.99 -2.15
C PHE A 51 8.01 7.10 -1.65
N VAL A 52 8.06 5.79 -1.94
CA VAL A 52 7.05 4.82 -1.49
C VAL A 52 7.01 4.74 0.05
N ILE A 53 8.17 4.60 0.70
CA ILE A 53 8.26 4.57 2.17
C ILE A 53 7.72 5.88 2.77
N GLY A 54 8.09 7.03 2.20
CA GLY A 54 7.64 8.33 2.67
C GLY A 54 6.12 8.50 2.58
N ILE A 55 5.52 8.11 1.45
CA ILE A 55 4.06 8.19 1.26
C ILE A 55 3.30 7.26 2.21
N GLU A 56 3.82 6.07 2.50
CA GLU A 56 3.22 5.17 3.49
C GLU A 56 3.22 5.78 4.89
N ILE A 57 4.35 6.38 5.31
CA ILE A 57 4.47 7.07 6.60
C ILE A 57 3.49 8.25 6.68
N ILE A 58 3.45 9.10 5.64
CA ILE A 58 2.52 10.23 5.57
C ILE A 58 1.07 9.74 5.68
N THR A 59 0.75 8.61 5.07
CA THR A 59 -0.61 8.03 5.12
C THR A 59 -0.96 7.52 6.52
N VAL A 60 -0.03 6.89 7.23
CA VAL A 60 -0.22 6.49 8.63
C VAL A 60 -0.50 7.72 9.50
N ILE A 61 0.29 8.78 9.35
CA ILE A 61 0.10 10.04 10.09
C ILE A 61 -1.26 10.66 9.74
N ALA A 62 -1.63 10.68 8.46
CA ALA A 62 -2.91 11.21 8.00
C ALA A 62 -4.09 10.40 8.56
N LEU A 63 -4.00 9.07 8.66
CA LEU A 63 -5.03 8.23 9.28
C LEU A 63 -5.27 8.60 10.76
N VAL A 64 -4.21 8.98 11.48
CA VAL A 64 -4.31 9.38 12.90
C VAL A 64 -4.85 10.81 13.06
N LEU A 65 -4.32 11.77 12.29
CA LEU A 65 -4.62 13.19 12.48
C LEU A 65 -5.88 13.64 11.74
N LYS A 66 -6.13 13.10 10.56
CA LYS A 66 -7.21 13.51 9.64
C LYS A 66 -7.78 12.29 8.94
N GLU A 67 -8.57 11.50 9.66
CA GLU A 67 -9.12 10.19 9.21
C GLU A 67 -9.63 10.23 7.76
N LYS A 68 -10.42 11.24 7.37
CA LYS A 68 -10.95 11.39 6.01
C LYS A 68 -9.85 11.42 4.95
N ILE A 69 -8.81 12.25 5.16
CA ILE A 69 -7.67 12.36 4.24
C ILE A 69 -6.84 11.08 4.30
N GLY A 70 -6.64 10.50 5.49
CA GLY A 70 -5.94 9.23 5.66
C GLY A 70 -6.57 8.09 4.86
N PHE A 71 -7.89 7.93 4.90
CA PHE A 71 -8.60 6.90 4.11
C PHE A 71 -8.52 7.15 2.60
N LEU A 72 -8.48 8.43 2.17
CA LEU A 72 -8.25 8.76 0.76
C LEU A 72 -6.83 8.40 0.31
N CYS A 73 -5.82 8.74 1.12
CA CYS A 73 -4.43 8.39 0.85
C CYS A 73 -4.23 6.87 0.84
N LEU A 74 -4.85 6.15 1.78
CA LEU A 74 -4.87 4.69 1.82
C LEU A 74 -5.43 4.09 0.53
N PHE A 75 -6.59 4.59 0.07
CA PHE A 75 -7.19 4.19 -1.19
C PHE A 75 -6.22 4.38 -2.36
N LEU A 76 -5.61 5.56 -2.48
CA LEU A 76 -4.69 5.89 -3.57
C LEU A 76 -3.43 5.01 -3.56
N ILE A 77 -2.85 4.72 -2.39
CA ILE A 77 -1.69 3.82 -2.27
C ILE A 77 -2.05 2.42 -2.78
N PHE A 78 -3.13 1.84 -2.27
CA PHE A 78 -3.53 0.49 -2.65
C PHE A 78 -3.97 0.40 -4.11
N LEU A 79 -4.55 1.47 -4.67
CA LEU A 79 -4.83 1.58 -6.09
C LEU A 79 -3.54 1.56 -6.92
N CYS A 80 -2.55 2.39 -6.57
CA CYS A 80 -1.25 2.43 -7.23
C CYS A 80 -0.53 1.07 -7.15
N PHE A 81 -0.53 0.41 -6.00
CA PHE A 81 0.04 -0.93 -5.86
C PHE A 81 -0.69 -1.98 -6.68
N SER A 82 -2.03 -1.89 -6.77
CA SER A 82 -2.80 -2.79 -7.64
C SER A 82 -2.44 -2.61 -9.10
N ILE A 83 -2.34 -1.35 -9.58
CA ILE A 83 -1.93 -1.04 -10.95
C ILE A 83 -0.52 -1.58 -11.22
N TYR A 84 0.42 -1.37 -10.30
CA TYR A 84 1.78 -1.91 -10.40
C TYR A 84 1.80 -3.44 -10.55
N ILE A 85 1.03 -4.15 -9.72
CA ILE A 85 0.90 -5.61 -9.78
C ILE A 85 0.29 -6.06 -11.11
N ILE A 86 -0.72 -5.37 -11.61
CA ILE A 86 -1.34 -5.67 -12.92
C ILE A 86 -0.31 -5.48 -14.04
N ILE A 87 0.46 -4.39 -14.04
CA ILE A 87 1.51 -4.13 -15.03
C ILE A 87 2.57 -5.24 -14.99
N LEU A 88 3.04 -5.62 -13.79
CA LEU A 88 3.99 -6.72 -13.61
C LEU A 88 3.48 -8.03 -14.21
N SER A 89 2.22 -8.37 -13.95
CA SER A 89 1.63 -9.60 -14.49
C SER A 89 1.45 -9.53 -16.00
N TYR A 90 1.08 -8.37 -16.55
CA TYR A 90 0.93 -8.18 -17.99
C TYR A 90 2.25 -8.44 -18.73
N PHE A 91 3.38 -8.03 -18.15
CA PHE A 91 4.71 -8.29 -18.71
C PHE A 91 5.34 -9.62 -18.27
N ASN A 92 4.60 -10.51 -17.58
CA ASN A 92 5.10 -11.77 -17.02
C ASN A 92 6.34 -11.60 -16.11
N LYS A 93 6.44 -10.46 -15.41
CA LYS A 93 7.54 -10.06 -14.53
C LYS A 93 7.19 -10.21 -13.05
N TYR A 94 6.07 -10.86 -12.73
CA TYR A 94 5.63 -11.06 -11.34
C TYR A 94 6.38 -12.23 -10.68
N THR A 95 7.54 -11.94 -10.10
CA THR A 95 8.39 -12.93 -9.41
C THR A 95 8.43 -12.69 -7.90
N SER A 96 8.65 -11.45 -7.48
CA SER A 96 8.66 -11.01 -6.09
C SER A 96 8.18 -9.56 -6.00
N CYS A 97 7.02 -9.30 -5.41
CA CYS A 97 6.51 -7.93 -5.25
C CYS A 97 7.05 -7.33 -3.96
N GLY A 98 8.08 -6.47 -4.02
CA GLY A 98 8.66 -5.83 -2.83
C GLY A 98 7.73 -4.87 -2.08
N CYS A 99 6.59 -4.49 -2.67
CA CYS A 99 5.66 -3.50 -2.12
C CYS A 99 4.91 -3.99 -0.86
N GLY A 100 4.95 -5.29 -0.57
CA GLY A 100 4.10 -5.92 0.44
C GLY A 100 4.77 -6.33 1.74
N GLY A 101 6.10 -6.20 1.87
CA GLY A 101 6.84 -6.71 3.02
C GLY A 101 6.53 -8.20 3.27
N PHE A 102 5.74 -8.50 4.31
CA PHE A 102 5.22 -9.84 4.62
C PHE A 102 4.42 -10.50 3.47
N LEU A 103 3.82 -9.70 2.58
CA LEU A 103 3.05 -10.19 1.42
C LEU A 103 3.95 -10.57 0.22
N ASN A 104 5.27 -10.44 0.30
CA ASN A 104 6.20 -10.78 -0.79
C ASN A 104 6.08 -12.25 -1.24
N TYR A 105 5.57 -13.13 -0.37
CA TYR A 105 5.37 -14.56 -0.66
C TYR A 105 4.01 -14.90 -1.27
N LEU A 106 3.10 -13.92 -1.41
CA LEU A 106 1.80 -14.16 -2.03
C LEU A 106 1.91 -14.21 -3.55
N GLY A 107 1.28 -15.23 -4.16
CA GLY A 107 1.08 -15.27 -5.60
C GLY A 107 0.21 -14.11 -6.10
N TYR A 108 0.39 -13.75 -7.37
CA TYR A 108 -0.26 -12.62 -8.05
C TYR A 108 -1.73 -12.44 -7.69
N THR A 109 -2.55 -13.47 -7.92
CA THR A 109 -4.00 -13.39 -7.75
C THR A 109 -4.39 -13.08 -6.31
N LYS A 110 -3.71 -13.69 -5.32
CA LYS A 110 -4.01 -13.47 -3.91
C LYS A 110 -3.64 -12.06 -3.47
N HIS A 111 -2.49 -11.55 -3.93
CA HIS A 111 -2.05 -10.20 -3.62
C HIS A 111 -2.98 -9.15 -4.26
N LEU A 112 -3.34 -9.32 -5.53
CA LEU A 112 -4.24 -8.39 -6.20
C LEU A 112 -5.62 -8.35 -5.53
N VAL A 113 -6.19 -9.50 -5.17
CA VAL A 113 -7.47 -9.57 -4.45
C VAL A 113 -7.38 -8.88 -3.09
N PHE A 114 -6.27 -9.05 -2.36
CA PHE A 114 -6.05 -8.36 -1.09
C PHE A 114 -6.03 -6.83 -1.27
N ASN A 115 -5.25 -6.32 -2.23
CA ASN A 115 -5.16 -4.88 -2.47
C ASN A 115 -6.49 -4.28 -2.93
N ILE A 116 -7.21 -4.95 -3.83
CA ILE A 116 -8.54 -4.50 -4.29
C ILE A 116 -9.53 -4.49 -3.12
N SER A 117 -9.49 -5.47 -2.23
CA SER A 117 -10.38 -5.52 -1.05
C SER A 117 -10.15 -4.32 -0.13
N ILE A 118 -8.88 -3.96 0.11
CA ILE A 118 -8.53 -2.76 0.91
C ILE A 118 -8.93 -1.48 0.18
N CYS A 119 -8.74 -1.43 -1.13
CA CYS A 119 -9.14 -0.31 -1.98
C CYS A 119 -10.65 -0.04 -1.86
N ILE A 120 -11.49 -1.09 -1.95
CA ILE A 120 -12.94 -0.96 -1.78
C ILE A 120 -13.30 -0.52 -0.36
N LEU A 121 -12.72 -1.16 0.66
CA LEU A 121 -13.01 -0.82 2.07
C LEU A 121 -12.63 0.63 2.40
N SER A 122 -11.46 1.08 1.97
CA SER A 122 -10.99 2.45 2.20
C SER A 122 -11.87 3.48 1.51
N LEU A 123 -12.29 3.23 0.27
CA LEU A 123 -13.20 4.10 -0.47
C LEU A 123 -14.58 4.21 0.19
N LEU A 124 -15.15 3.08 0.65
CA LEU A 124 -16.44 3.07 1.35
C LEU A 124 -16.41 3.90 2.64
N VAL A 125 -15.33 3.78 3.42
CA VAL A 125 -15.16 4.57 4.65
C VAL A 125 -15.00 6.05 4.31
N TYR A 126 -14.19 6.39 3.31
CA TYR A 126 -14.01 7.77 2.85
C TYR A 126 -15.34 8.42 2.44
N LEU A 127 -16.12 7.75 1.59
CA LEU A 127 -17.41 8.26 1.11
C LEU A 127 -18.37 8.51 2.27
N LYS A 128 -18.41 7.59 3.24
CA LYS A 128 -19.25 7.73 4.43
C LYS A 128 -18.83 8.89 5.33
N LEU A 129 -17.54 9.14 5.47
CA LEU A 129 -17.04 10.32 6.20
C LEU A 129 -17.39 11.61 5.46
N SER A 130 -17.30 11.60 4.12
CA SER A 130 -17.64 12.75 3.28
C SER A 130 -19.13 13.11 3.32
N THR A 131 -20.03 12.13 3.44
CA THR A 131 -21.47 12.37 3.55
C THR A 131 -21.90 12.92 4.91
N ASN A 132 -21.15 12.67 5.99
CA ASN A 132 -21.47 13.18 7.33
C ASN A 132 -20.98 14.62 7.58
N GLU A 133 -20.18 15.18 6.67
CA GLU A 133 -19.71 16.57 6.74
C GLU A 133 -20.66 17.55 6.01
N LYS A 134 -21.71 17.04 5.35
CA LYS A 134 -22.80 17.82 4.74
C LYS A 134 -24.03 17.80 5.64
#